data_AF-A0A0B6ZCT9-F1
#
_entry.id   AF-A0A0B6ZCT9-F1
#
_cell.length_a   1.000
_cell.length_b   1.000
_cell.length_c   1.000
_cell.angle_alpha   90.00
_cell.angle_beta   90.00
_cell.angle_gamma   90.00
#
_symmetry.space_group_name_H-M   'P 1'
#
loop_
_entity.id
_entity.type
_entity.pdbx_description
1 polymer ?
#
loop_
_entity_poly.entity_id
_entity_poly.type
_entity_poly.pdbx_seq_one_letter_code
_entity_poly.pdbx_strand_id
1 'polypeptide(L)'
;MLGDNREVIHPLIYKHPVTKATVMCFHLGMIACFMWDYRSQNQRVTHENETAQLLQEIHTEIVKDNERLIYKHHWEEGDFIISDNRAVAHEATPETQYPVSQVGLRVLHRTTVAGTTKPEKSDHIEVFN
;
A
#
# COMPACT_ATOMS: atom_id res chain seq x y z
N MET A 1 -5.33 -10.26 -0.76
CA MET A 1 -3.96 -10.05 -1.23
C MET A 1 -3.03 -10.93 -0.40
N LEU A 2 -2.13 -11.65 -1.06
CA LEU A 2 -1.07 -12.44 -0.44
C LEU A 2 0.26 -11.70 -0.60
N GLY A 3 1.02 -11.59 0.49
CA GLY A 3 2.41 -11.15 0.43
C GLY A 3 3.35 -12.24 -0.09
N ASP A 4 4.62 -11.89 -0.34
CA ASP A 4 5.62 -12.82 -0.90
C ASP A 4 5.90 -14.03 -0.02
N ASN A 5 5.83 -13.87 1.31
CA ASN A 5 5.97 -14.98 2.24
C ASN A 5 4.75 -15.93 2.25
N ARG A 6 3.63 -15.53 1.63
CA ARG A 6 2.35 -16.27 1.53
C ARG A 6 1.74 -16.74 2.86
N GLU A 7 2.24 -16.24 3.99
CA GLU A 7 1.77 -16.66 5.33
C GLU A 7 0.51 -15.91 5.77
N VAL A 8 0.34 -14.67 5.30
CA VAL A 8 -0.75 -13.79 5.74
C VAL A 8 -1.56 -13.29 4.55
N ILE A 9 -2.87 -13.49 4.63
CA ILE A 9 -3.85 -12.94 3.70
C ILE A 9 -4.43 -11.66 4.31
N HIS A 10 -4.32 -10.55 3.57
CA HIS A 10 -4.97 -9.29 3.90
C HIS A 10 -6.11 -8.98 2.93
N PRO A 11 -7.22 -8.36 3.37
CA PRO A 11 -8.19 -7.78 2.45
C PRO A 11 -7.52 -6.64 1.67
N LEU A 12 -7.75 -6.55 0.36
CA LEU A 12 -7.23 -5.43 -0.43
C LEU A 12 -7.90 -4.11 -0.01
N ILE A 13 -9.20 -4.17 0.30
CA ILE A 13 -9.99 -3.02 0.73
C ILE A 13 -10.62 -3.34 2.07
N TYR A 14 -10.52 -2.42 3.03
CA TYR A 14 -11.13 -2.57 4.35
C TYR A 14 -11.58 -1.22 4.93
N LYS A 15 -12.36 -1.27 6.01
CA LYS A 15 -12.78 -0.08 6.75
C LYS A 15 -11.74 0.29 7.80
N HIS A 16 -11.20 1.49 7.73
CA HIS A 16 -10.32 2.02 8.75
C HIS A 16 -11.06 2.07 10.10
N PRO A 17 -10.55 1.48 11.20
CA PRO A 17 -11.38 1.24 12.39
C PRO A 17 -11.63 2.50 13.21
N VAL A 18 -10.84 3.57 13.01
CA VAL A 18 -11.07 4.86 13.67
C VAL A 18 -11.98 5.73 12.80
N THR A 19 -11.51 6.10 11.61
CA THR A 19 -12.20 7.02 10.70
C THR A 19 -13.36 6.40 9.93
N LYS A 20 -13.47 5.07 9.89
CA LYS A 20 -14.45 4.29 9.09
C LYS A 20 -14.36 4.51 7.57
N ALA A 21 -13.34 5.22 7.09
CA ALA A 21 -13.07 5.40 5.67
C ALA A 21 -12.78 4.05 5.01
N THR A 22 -13.21 3.90 3.75
CA THR A 22 -12.79 2.78 2.90
C THR A 22 -11.35 3.05 2.45
N VAL A 23 -10.43 2.16 2.80
CA VAL A 23 -8.99 2.30 2.51
C VAL A 23 -8.43 1.03 1.90
N MET A 24 -7.32 1.16 1.17
CA MET A 24 -6.61 0.03 0.58
C MET A 24 -5.50 -0.47 1.52
N CYS A 25 -5.38 -1.78 1.67
CA CYS A 25 -4.28 -2.44 2.36
C CYS A 25 -3.43 -3.20 1.34
N PHE A 26 -2.31 -2.60 0.96
CA PHE A 26 -1.38 -3.19 0.01
C PHE A 26 0.05 -2.66 0.22
N HIS A 27 1.03 -3.38 -0.31
CA HIS A 27 2.44 -3.00 -0.30
C HIS A 27 2.89 -2.66 -1.73
N LEU A 28 3.76 -1.67 -1.89
CA LEU A 28 4.23 -1.23 -3.22
C LEU A 28 5.25 -2.18 -3.88
N GLY A 29 5.68 -3.26 -3.21
CA GLY A 29 6.68 -4.16 -3.79
C GLY A 29 6.73 -5.59 -3.22
N MET A 30 5.81 -5.99 -2.34
CA MET A 30 5.81 -7.31 -1.70
C MET A 30 4.45 -8.01 -1.85
N ILE A 31 3.94 -8.09 -3.08
CA ILE A 31 2.66 -8.73 -3.40
C ILE A 31 2.91 -9.90 -4.35
N ALA A 32 2.63 -11.11 -3.88
CA ALA A 32 2.75 -12.32 -4.69
C ALA A 32 1.59 -12.47 -5.68
N CYS A 33 0.35 -12.31 -5.18
CA CYS A 33 -0.87 -12.42 -5.98
C CYS A 33 -2.09 -11.86 -5.25
N PHE A 34 -3.18 -11.68 -6.01
CA PHE A 34 -4.50 -11.40 -5.48
C PHE A 34 -5.32 -12.67 -5.39
N MET A 35 -6.37 -12.61 -4.58
CA MET A 35 -7.27 -13.73 -4.35
C MET A 35 -8.70 -13.25 -4.52
N TRP A 36 -9.41 -13.93 -5.41
CA TRP A 36 -10.82 -13.74 -5.65
C TRP A 36 -11.63 -14.69 -4.77
N ASP A 37 -12.80 -14.22 -4.33
CA ASP A 37 -13.81 -14.99 -3.61
C ASP A 37 -13.27 -15.82 -2.43
N TYR A 38 -12.38 -15.21 -1.64
CA TYR A 38 -11.76 -15.82 -0.47
C TYR A 38 -12.81 -16.47 0.46
N ARG A 39 -12.55 -17.73 0.87
CA ARG A 39 -13.44 -18.59 1.67
C ARG A 39 -14.73 -19.04 1.00
N SER A 40 -14.86 -18.91 -0.32
CA SER A 40 -15.96 -19.48 -1.10
C SER A 40 -15.52 -20.71 -1.91
N GLN A 41 -16.48 -21.40 -2.53
CA GLN A 41 -16.22 -22.50 -3.47
C GLN A 41 -15.54 -22.04 -4.77
N ASN A 42 -15.66 -20.75 -5.12
CA ASN A 42 -15.07 -20.16 -6.33
C ASN A 42 -13.71 -19.50 -6.06
N GLN A 43 -13.12 -19.73 -4.88
CA GLN A 43 -11.84 -19.12 -4.51
C GLN A 43 -10.75 -19.45 -5.54
N ARG A 44 -10.10 -18.41 -6.07
CA ARG A 44 -8.94 -18.55 -6.95
C ARG A 44 -7.88 -17.50 -6.66
N VAL A 45 -6.65 -17.80 -7.04
CA VAL A 45 -5.55 -16.82 -7.06
C VAL A 45 -5.34 -16.30 -8.47
N THR A 46 -4.83 -15.09 -8.59
CA THR A 46 -4.46 -14.51 -9.88
C THR A 46 -3.21 -15.19 -10.43
N HIS A 47 -3.16 -15.35 -11.75
CA HIS A 47 -1.93 -15.72 -12.45
C HIS A 47 -1.00 -14.48 -12.54
N GLU A 48 0.28 -14.70 -12.86
CA GLU A 48 1.29 -13.62 -12.89
C GLU A 48 0.86 -12.42 -13.74
N ASN A 49 0.33 -12.66 -14.96
CA ASN A 49 -0.14 -11.60 -15.85
C ASN A 49 -1.32 -10.82 -15.25
N GLU A 50 -2.26 -11.49 -14.61
CA GLU A 50 -3.42 -10.85 -13.95
C GLU A 50 -2.96 -10.06 -12.71
N THR A 51 -2.01 -10.59 -11.93
CA THR A 51 -1.40 -9.87 -10.81
C THR A 51 -0.72 -8.59 -11.30
N ALA A 52 0.11 -8.69 -12.34
CA ALA A 52 0.82 -7.55 -12.91
C ALA A 52 -0.14 -6.50 -13.46
N GLN A 53 -1.20 -6.94 -14.14
CA GLN A 53 -2.24 -6.04 -14.64
C GLN A 53 -2.95 -5.29 -13.50
N LEU A 54 -3.38 -5.98 -12.44
CA LEU A 54 -4.03 -5.34 -11.29
C LEU A 54 -3.10 -4.34 -10.58
N LEU A 55 -1.82 -4.68 -10.43
CA LEU A 55 -0.83 -3.75 -9.88
C LEU A 55 -0.67 -2.52 -10.77
N GLN A 56 -0.63 -2.70 -12.09
CA GLN A 56 -0.54 -1.59 -13.04
C GLN A 56 -1.79 -0.71 -13.00
N GLU A 57 -2.99 -1.29 -12.87
CA GLU A 57 -4.24 -0.54 -12.73
C GLU A 57 -4.25 0.30 -11.44
N ILE A 58 -3.87 -0.30 -10.30
CA ILE A 58 -3.74 0.42 -9.02
C ILE A 58 -2.71 1.56 -9.13
N HIS A 59 -1.54 1.28 -9.69
CA HIS A 59 -0.50 2.28 -9.89
C HIS A 59 -1.00 3.43 -10.78
N THR A 60 -1.66 3.11 -11.90
CA THR A 60 -2.23 4.10 -12.83
C THR A 60 -3.22 5.02 -12.12
N GLU A 61 -4.09 4.47 -11.27
CA GLU A 61 -5.03 5.24 -10.46
C GLU A 61 -4.37 6.16 -9.43
N ILE A 62 -3.20 5.79 -8.91
CA ILE A 62 -2.43 6.61 -7.94
C ILE A 62 -1.75 7.80 -8.64
N VAL A 63 -1.18 7.58 -9.82
CA VAL A 63 -0.35 8.59 -10.53
C VAL A 63 -1.12 9.44 -11.53
N LYS A 64 -2.35 9.07 -11.89
CA LYS A 64 -3.19 9.87 -12.80
C LYS A 64 -3.52 11.25 -12.21
N ASP A 65 -4.16 12.08 -13.02
CA ASP A 65 -4.59 13.44 -12.63
C ASP A 65 -3.44 14.30 -12.09
N ASN A 66 -2.27 14.21 -12.74
CA ASN A 66 -1.06 14.91 -12.34
C ASN A 66 -0.68 14.61 -10.87
N GLU A 67 -0.69 13.32 -10.51
CA GLU A 67 -0.29 12.81 -9.19
C GLU A 67 -1.06 13.44 -8.02
N ARG A 68 -2.34 13.82 -8.22
CA ARG A 68 -3.15 14.52 -7.20
C ARG A 68 -3.25 13.77 -5.86
N LEU A 69 -3.09 12.45 -5.86
CA LEU A 69 -3.12 11.61 -4.66
C LEU A 69 -1.77 11.50 -3.94
N ILE A 70 -0.70 12.08 -4.49
CA ILE A 70 0.66 11.93 -4.01
C ILE A 70 1.11 13.21 -3.30
N TYR A 71 1.53 13.07 -2.05
CA TYR A 71 2.28 14.10 -1.34
C TYR A 71 3.78 13.84 -1.49
N LYS A 72 4.51 14.77 -2.12
CA LYS A 72 5.97 14.74 -2.25
C LYS A 72 6.60 15.68 -1.22
N HIS A 73 7.43 15.13 -0.33
CA HIS A 73 8.09 15.88 0.72
C HIS A 73 9.57 16.07 0.42
N HIS A 74 10.03 17.32 0.48
CA HIS A 74 11.45 17.68 0.43
C HIS A 74 11.91 17.90 1.86
N TRP A 75 12.75 17.01 2.36
CA TRP A 75 13.20 17.03 3.75
C TRP A 75 14.17 18.18 4.02
N GLU A 76 13.91 18.92 5.09
CA GLU A 76 14.83 19.88 5.69
C GLU A 76 15.18 19.47 7.13
N GLU A 77 16.22 20.09 7.69
CA GLU A 77 16.59 19.85 9.08
C GLU A 77 15.48 20.29 10.03
N GLY A 78 15.07 19.39 10.92
CA GLY A 78 13.97 19.63 11.87
C GLY A 78 12.61 19.14 11.39
N ASP A 79 12.48 18.72 10.13
CA ASP A 79 11.23 18.14 9.63
C ASP A 79 10.90 16.81 10.30
N PHE A 80 9.60 16.60 10.52
CA PHE A 80 9.07 15.36 11.04
C PHE A 80 7.70 15.05 10.43
N ILE A 81 7.51 13.81 10.00
CA ILE A 81 6.26 13.33 9.42
C ILE A 81 5.67 12.23 10.30
N ILE A 82 4.37 12.35 10.58
CA ILE A 82 3.54 11.26 11.09
C ILE A 82 2.65 10.79 9.94
N SER A 83 2.69 9.50 9.64
CA SER A 83 1.81 8.88 8.65
C SER A 83 0.90 7.85 9.31
N ASP A 84 -0.37 7.83 8.87
CA ASP A 84 -1.29 6.75 9.20
C ASP A 84 -1.02 5.56 8.28
N ASN A 85 -0.13 4.65 8.70
CA ASN A 85 0.26 3.45 7.93
C ASN A 85 -0.91 2.50 7.60
N ARG A 86 -2.11 2.80 8.07
CA ARG A 86 -3.33 2.07 7.80
C ARG A 86 -4.08 2.56 6.57
N ALA A 87 -3.76 3.77 6.10
CA ALA A 87 -4.47 4.49 5.05
C ALA A 87 -3.55 5.10 3.99
N VAL A 88 -2.23 5.13 4.21
CA VAL A 88 -1.26 5.61 3.22
C VAL A 88 -0.19 4.57 2.91
N ALA A 89 0.23 4.54 1.65
CA ALA A 89 1.49 3.92 1.23
C ALA A 89 2.58 5.01 1.17
N HIS A 90 3.84 4.60 1.25
CA HIS A 90 4.97 5.51 1.09
C HIS A 90 6.09 4.84 0.31
N GLU A 91 6.81 5.65 -0.46
CA GLU A 91 7.93 5.23 -1.27
C GLU A 91 9.08 6.23 -1.11
N ALA A 92 10.30 5.73 -1.00
CA ALA A 92 11.49 6.56 -1.07
C ALA A 92 11.76 6.89 -2.54
N THR A 93 12.09 8.14 -2.86
CA THR A 93 12.29 8.52 -4.26
C THR A 93 13.43 7.72 -4.90
N PRO A 94 13.43 7.50 -6.23
CA PRO A 94 14.42 6.64 -6.90
C PRO A 94 15.88 7.03 -6.65
N GLU A 95 16.14 8.32 -6.45
CA GLU A 95 17.48 8.87 -6.17
C GLU A 95 18.07 8.32 -4.87
N THR A 96 17.23 7.85 -3.95
CA THR A 96 17.69 7.20 -2.71
C THR A 96 18.46 5.90 -2.95
N GLN A 97 18.38 5.33 -4.16
CA GLN A 97 19.10 4.13 -4.57
C GLN A 97 20.42 4.44 -5.29
N TYR A 98 20.74 5.72 -5.52
CA TYR A 98 22.00 6.12 -6.16
C TYR A 98 23.19 6.01 -5.21
N PRO A 99 24.44 5.92 -5.72
CA PRO A 99 25.62 5.88 -4.88
C PRO A 99 25.71 7.08 -3.94
N VAL A 100 26.14 6.85 -2.70
CA VAL A 100 26.34 7.89 -1.67
C VAL A 100 27.25 9.03 -2.17
N SER A 101 28.21 8.73 -3.05
CA SER A 101 29.09 9.74 -3.66
C SER A 101 28.35 10.73 -4.57
N GLN A 102 27.15 10.40 -5.05
CA GLN A 102 26.33 11.24 -5.92
C GLN A 102 25.24 11.99 -5.14
N VAL A 103 24.63 11.36 -4.14
CA VAL A 103 23.44 11.90 -3.45
C VAL A 103 23.65 12.19 -1.96
N GLY A 104 24.84 11.89 -1.43
CA GLY A 104 25.16 12.03 -0.01
C GLY A 104 24.58 10.92 0.86
N LEU A 105 24.90 10.97 2.16
CA LEU A 105 24.34 10.06 3.16
C LEU A 105 23.06 10.69 3.75
N ARG A 106 21.95 9.94 3.73
CA ARG A 106 20.68 10.35 4.31
C ARG A 106 20.27 9.38 5.41
N VAL A 107 20.06 9.89 6.63
CA VAL A 107 19.66 9.10 7.80
C VAL A 107 18.40 9.70 8.41
N LEU A 108 17.40 8.86 8.71
CA LEU A 108 16.20 9.25 9.45
C LEU A 108 15.97 8.29 10.60
N HIS A 109 15.47 8.85 11.70
CA HIS A 109 14.97 8.05 12.81
C HIS A 109 13.48 7.75 12.59
N ARG A 110 13.10 6.48 12.76
CA ARG A 110 11.70 6.05 12.64
C ARG A 110 11.25 5.38 13.92
N THR A 111 10.06 5.74 14.36
CA THR A 111 9.31 5.04 15.40
C THR A 111 7.99 4.57 14.82
N THR A 112 7.60 3.34 15.13
CA THR A 112 6.33 2.76 14.69
C THR A 112 5.47 2.45 15.92
N VAL A 113 4.21 2.86 15.88
CA VAL A 113 3.23 2.53 16.92
C VAL A 113 2.48 1.26 16.50
N ALA A 114 2.37 0.29 17.40
CA ALA A 114 1.69 -0.97 17.14
C ALA A 114 0.19 -0.74 16.85
N GLY A 115 -0.33 -1.39 15.82
CA GLY A 115 -1.76 -1.42 15.55
C GLY A 115 -2.51 -2.32 16.54
N THR A 116 -3.76 -1.98 16.85
CA THR A 116 -4.61 -2.70 17.82
C THR A 116 -5.64 -3.63 17.17
N THR A 117 -5.77 -3.59 15.85
CA THR A 117 -6.83 -4.30 15.10
C THR A 117 -6.29 -4.85 13.80
N LYS A 118 -6.70 -6.06 13.43
CA LYS A 118 -6.39 -6.65 12.13
C LYS A 118 -7.32 -6.08 11.04
N PRO A 119 -6.84 -5.82 9.81
CA PRO A 119 -7.70 -5.49 8.68
C PRO A 119 -8.63 -6.65 8.33
N GLU A 120 -9.93 -6.38 8.24
CA GLU A 120 -10.98 -7.34 7.87
C GLU A 120 -11.83 -6.80 6.73
N LYS A 121 -12.22 -7.67 5.79
CA LYS A 121 -13.08 -7.26 4.66
C LYS A 121 -14.42 -6.78 5.22
N SER A 122 -14.88 -5.62 4.77
CA SER A 122 -16.23 -5.15 5.11
C SER A 122 -17.26 -5.80 4.21
N ASP A 123 -18.35 -6.31 4.78
CA ASP A 123 -19.44 -7.00 4.06
C ASP A 123 -20.22 -6.10 3.09
N HIS A 124 -20.02 -4.77 3.18
CA HIS A 124 -20.64 -3.77 2.31
C HIS A 124 -19.59 -2.80 1.77
N ILE A 125 -19.06 -3.10 0.58
CA ILE A 125 -18.40 -2.10 -0.27
C ILE A 125 -19.43 -1.73 -1.33
N GLU A 126 -20.04 -0.54 -1.21
CA GLU A 126 -20.86 0.00 -2.30
C GLU A 126 -19.96 0.14 -3.53
N VAL A 127 -20.28 -0.61 -4.58
CA VAL A 127 -19.61 -0.46 -5.88
C VAL A 127 -20.20 0.78 -6.52
N PHE A 128 -19.43 1.85 -6.59
CA PHE A 128 -19.81 3.03 -7.36
C PHE A 128 -19.67 2.69 -8.85
N ASN A 129 -20.80 2.68 -9.56
CA ASN A 129 -20.87 2.57 -11.02
C ASN A 129 -20.52 3.90 -11.69
#